data_AF-A0A0P1IJ28-F1
#
_entry.id   AF-A0A0P1IJ28-F1
#
_cell.length_a   1.000
_cell.length_b   1.000
_cell.length_c   1.000
_cell.angle_alpha   90.00
_cell.angle_beta   90.00
_cell.angle_gamma   90.00
#
_symmetry.space_group_name_H-M   'P 1'
#
loop_
_entity.id
_entity.type
_entity.pdbx_description
1 polymer ?
#
loop_
_entity_poly.entity_id
_entity_poly.type
_entity_poly.pdbx_seq_one_letter_code
_entity_poly.pdbx_strand_id
1 'polypeptide(L)'
;MTNPKPQRAISHPSTEGTETSDCARELLPGIVRKKLGLSMADMAELIGMSEFGYHNWEMGNRRPGGPALKLLALLDVQPKAILDWLKAQ
;
A
#
# COMPACT_ATOMS: atom_id res chain seq x y z
N MET A 1 -38.71 -30.01 25.11
CA MET A 1 -37.49 -29.28 25.48
C MET A 1 -36.32 -29.87 24.70
N THR A 2 -35.97 -29.28 23.56
CA THR A 2 -34.82 -29.68 22.76
C THR A 2 -33.70 -28.71 23.04
N ASN A 3 -32.51 -29.23 23.29
CA ASN A 3 -31.27 -28.49 23.14
C ASN A 3 -30.36 -29.37 22.27
N PRO A 4 -29.66 -28.78 21.28
CA PRO A 4 -28.22 -28.82 21.47
C PRO A 4 -27.43 -27.60 20.98
N LYS A 5 -26.45 -27.27 21.83
CA LYS A 5 -25.07 -26.78 21.65
C LYS A 5 -24.81 -25.31 21.29
N PRO A 6 -23.96 -24.61 22.07
CA PRO A 6 -23.45 -23.29 21.72
C PRO A 6 -22.41 -23.41 20.61
N GLN A 7 -22.64 -22.72 19.49
CA GLN A 7 -21.60 -22.53 18.48
C GLN A 7 -20.60 -21.51 19.02
N ARG A 8 -19.39 -21.99 19.28
CA ARG A 8 -18.23 -21.20 19.68
C ARG A 8 -17.89 -20.23 18.54
N ALA A 9 -18.20 -18.95 18.73
CA ALA A 9 -17.67 -17.89 17.88
C ALA A 9 -16.14 -17.97 17.96
N ILE A 10 -15.53 -18.36 16.85
CA ILE A 10 -14.10 -18.22 16.63
C ILE A 10 -13.81 -16.72 16.69
N SER A 11 -13.27 -16.28 17.82
CA SER A 11 -12.55 -15.02 17.91
C SER A 11 -11.46 -15.07 16.86
N HIS A 12 -11.63 -14.34 15.76
CA HIS A 12 -10.46 -13.93 14.99
C HIS A 12 -9.57 -13.16 15.98
N PRO A 13 -8.31 -13.55 16.17
CA PRO A 13 -7.42 -12.75 16.98
C PRO A 13 -7.34 -11.39 16.31
N SER A 14 -7.75 -10.35 17.05
CA SER A 14 -7.30 -8.99 16.81
C SER A 14 -5.78 -9.08 16.66
N THR A 15 -5.28 -8.95 15.43
CA THR A 15 -3.85 -8.73 15.20
C THR A 15 -3.56 -7.29 15.64
N GLU A 16 -3.54 -7.10 16.95
CA GLU A 16 -2.84 -6.01 17.59
C GLU A 16 -1.34 -6.27 17.47
N GLY A 17 -0.61 -5.23 17.06
CA GLY A 17 0.81 -5.12 17.36
C GLY A 17 1.76 -5.95 16.50
N THR A 18 1.86 -5.64 15.21
CA THR A 18 3.20 -5.59 14.62
C THR A 18 3.65 -4.15 14.60
N GLU A 19 4.33 -3.78 15.68
CA GLU A 19 5.24 -2.64 15.77
C GLU A 19 6.38 -2.83 14.75
N THR A 20 6.09 -2.72 13.46
CA THR A 20 7.11 -2.29 12.50
C THR A 20 7.09 -0.77 12.48
N SER A 21 7.48 -0.19 13.61
CA SER A 21 7.92 1.19 13.68
C SER A 21 9.26 1.27 12.94
N ASP A 22 9.39 2.29 12.09
CA ASP A 22 10.65 2.86 11.59
C ASP A 22 11.33 2.47 10.27
N CYS A 23 10.90 1.49 9.47
CA CYS A 23 11.52 1.30 8.13
C CYS A 23 10.87 2.08 6.97
N ALA A 24 9.70 2.72 7.15
CA ALA A 24 8.98 3.37 6.04
C ALA A 24 9.24 4.88 5.88
N ARG A 25 10.08 5.48 6.74
CA ARG A 25 10.33 6.94 6.72
C ARG A 25 11.10 7.42 5.48
N GLU A 26 11.76 6.53 4.75
CA GLU A 26 12.69 6.89 3.66
C GLU A 26 12.10 6.74 2.24
N LEU A 27 11.04 5.94 2.06
CA LEU A 27 10.32 5.79 0.79
C LEU A 27 8.99 6.55 0.82
N LEU A 28 9.06 7.88 0.90
CA LEU A 28 7.87 8.71 0.74
C LEU A 28 7.32 8.54 -0.69
N PRO A 29 6.05 8.15 -0.88
CA PRO A 29 5.48 7.92 -2.21
C PRO A 29 5.66 9.12 -3.15
N GLY A 30 5.56 10.34 -2.60
CA GLY A 30 5.76 11.57 -3.36
C GLY A 30 7.19 11.79 -3.87
N ILE A 31 8.22 11.22 -3.23
CA ILE A 31 9.59 11.26 -3.76
C ILE A 31 9.66 10.39 -5.02
N VAL A 32 9.19 9.15 -4.95
CA VAL A 32 9.18 8.20 -6.07
C VAL A 32 8.38 8.76 -7.24
N ARG A 33 7.17 9.27 -7.00
CA ARG A 33 6.33 9.86 -8.04
C ARG A 33 6.99 11.05 -8.72
N LYS A 34 7.57 11.98 -7.94
CA LYS A 34 8.25 13.15 -8.50
C LYS A 34 9.46 12.77 -9.35
N LYS A 35 10.22 11.73 -8.95
CA LYS A 35 11.31 11.18 -9.78
C LYS A 35 10.82 10.62 -11.11
N LEU A 36 9.62 10.03 -11.12
CA LEU A 36 8.97 9.52 -12.33
C LEU A 36 8.32 10.62 -13.20
N GLY A 37 8.22 11.85 -12.70
CA GLY A 37 7.57 12.96 -13.42
C GLY A 37 6.05 12.81 -13.55
N LEU A 38 5.42 11.98 -12.70
CA LEU A 38 3.99 11.66 -12.78
C LEU A 38 3.13 12.62 -11.94
N SER A 39 1.93 12.91 -12.43
CA SER A 39 0.91 13.54 -11.60
C SER A 39 0.41 12.56 -10.52
N MET A 40 -0.28 13.08 -9.52
CA MET A 40 -0.84 12.27 -8.43
C MET A 40 -1.87 11.27 -8.96
N ALA A 41 -2.70 11.72 -9.91
CA ALA A 41 -3.67 10.89 -10.62
C ALA A 41 -2.97 9.78 -11.42
N ASP A 42 -1.97 10.12 -12.24
CA ASP A 42 -1.26 9.12 -13.08
C ASP A 42 -0.59 8.05 -12.22
N MET A 43 0.01 8.43 -11.10
CA MET A 43 0.65 7.49 -10.19
C MET A 43 -0.37 6.61 -9.47
N ALA A 44 -1.52 7.16 -9.07
CA ALA A 44 -2.59 6.39 -8.44
C ALA A 44 -3.18 5.36 -9.42
N GLU A 45 -3.40 5.76 -10.68
CA GLU A 45 -3.83 4.88 -11.76
C GLU A 45 -2.81 3.77 -12.01
N LEU A 46 -1.52 4.13 -12.13
CA LEU A 46 -0.42 3.19 -12.37
C LEU A 46 -0.35 2.07 -11.32
N ILE A 47 -0.66 2.37 -10.05
CA ILE A 47 -0.62 1.38 -8.96
C ILE A 47 -1.99 0.82 -8.59
N GLY A 48 -3.04 1.14 -9.36
CA GLY A 48 -4.38 0.59 -9.22
C GLY A 48 -5.15 1.07 -7.99
N MET A 49 -5.02 2.34 -7.61
CA MET A 49 -5.76 2.92 -6.48
C MET A 49 -6.37 4.30 -6.78
N SER A 50 -7.19 4.82 -5.87
CA SER A 50 -7.76 6.15 -6.03
C SER A 50 -6.75 7.26 -5.74
N GLU A 51 -6.85 8.37 -6.48
CA GLU A 51 -6.03 9.57 -6.27
C GLU A 51 -6.14 10.09 -4.82
N PHE A 52 -7.36 10.11 -4.25
CA PHE A 52 -7.58 10.50 -2.85
C PHE A 52 -6.84 9.58 -1.86
N GLY A 53 -6.81 8.27 -2.12
CA GLY A 53 -6.06 7.33 -1.30
C GLY A 53 -4.56 7.58 -1.36
N TYR A 54 -4.05 7.83 -2.57
CA TYR A 54 -2.64 8.11 -2.81
C TYR A 54 -2.20 9.46 -2.21
N HIS A 55 -3.02 10.51 -2.34
CA HIS A 55 -2.84 11.79 -1.68
C HIS A 55 -2.68 11.64 -0.15
N ASN A 56 -3.52 10.81 0.48
CA ASN A 56 -3.41 10.52 1.91
C ASN A 56 -2.10 9.81 2.29
N TRP A 57 -1.48 9.07 1.37
CA TRP A 57 -0.13 8.53 1.59
C TRP A 57 0.93 9.63 1.55
N GLU A 58 0.87 10.52 0.56
CA GLU A 58 1.84 11.62 0.45
C GLU A 58 1.76 12.61 1.62
N MET A 59 0.55 12.87 2.12
CA MET A 59 0.30 13.73 3.28
C MET A 59 0.62 13.04 4.63
N GLY A 60 0.93 11.75 4.63
CA GLY A 60 1.21 10.98 5.84
C GLY A 60 -0.03 10.60 6.67
N ASN A 61 -1.24 10.91 6.20
CA ASN A 61 -2.50 10.53 6.84
C ASN A 61 -2.73 9.01 6.84
N ARG A 62 -2.14 8.30 5.86
CA ARG A 62 -2.16 6.84 5.76
C ARG A 62 -0.80 6.32 5.35
N ARG A 63 -0.46 5.11 5.80
CA ARG A 63 0.76 4.42 5.37
C ARG A 63 0.44 3.43 4.24
N PRO A 64 1.27 3.34 3.19
CA PRO A 64 1.17 2.26 2.22
C PRO A 64 1.42 0.91 2.90
N GLY A 65 0.65 -0.10 2.48
CA GLY A 65 0.85 -1.48 2.95
C GLY A 65 2.14 -2.09 2.39
N GLY A 66 2.55 -3.24 2.94
CA GLY A 66 3.79 -3.92 2.55
C GLY A 66 3.96 -4.17 1.05
N PRO A 67 2.94 -4.67 0.31
CA PRO A 67 3.04 -4.84 -1.14
C PRO A 67 3.25 -3.52 -1.89
N ALA A 68 2.52 -2.47 -1.50
CA ALA A 68 2.66 -1.14 -2.10
C ALA A 68 4.03 -0.53 -1.82
N LEU A 69 4.57 -0.71 -0.62
CA LEU A 69 5.94 -0.29 -0.28
C LEU A 69 6.99 -0.99 -1.15
N LYS A 70 6.86 -2.30 -1.38
CA LYS A 70 7.76 -3.03 -2.28
C LYS A 70 7.66 -2.51 -3.71
N LEU A 71 6.44 -2.25 -4.20
CA LEU A 71 6.24 -1.67 -5.52
C LEU A 71 6.91 -0.29 -5.63
N LEU A 72 6.73 0.58 -4.64
CA LEU A 72 7.37 1.90 -4.59
C LEU A 72 8.90 1.79 -4.56
N ALA A 73 9.46 0.83 -3.82
CA ALA A 73 10.89 0.57 -3.82
C ALA A 73 11.40 0.10 -5.19
N LEU A 74 10.67 -0.80 -5.85
CA LEU A 74 11.01 -1.27 -7.20
C LEU A 74 10.96 -0.15 -8.23
N LEU A 75 9.94 0.72 -8.15
CA LEU A 75 9.83 1.91 -8.99
C LEU A 75 10.98 2.90 -8.76
N ASP A 76 11.51 2.99 -7.54
CA ASP A 76 12.66 3.86 -7.23
C ASP A 76 13.98 3.31 -7.79
N VAL A 77 14.18 1.99 -7.71
CA VAL A 77 15.43 1.33 -8.15
C VAL A 77 15.46 1.11 -9.67
N GLN A 78 14.35 0.70 -10.27
CA GLN A 78 14.26 0.34 -11.70
C GLN A 78 13.01 0.94 -12.36
N PRO A 79 12.91 2.28 -12.44
CA PRO A 79 11.69 2.96 -12.87
C PRO A 79 11.22 2.50 -14.26
N LYS A 80 12.13 2.44 -15.24
CA LYS A 80 11.79 2.10 -16.62
C LYS A 80 11.23 0.67 -16.74
N ALA A 81 11.95 -0.32 -16.21
CA ALA A 81 11.55 -1.72 -16.32
C ALA A 81 10.19 -1.99 -15.66
N ILE A 82 9.96 -1.38 -14.49
CA ILE A 82 8.71 -1.55 -13.76
C ILE A 82 7.55 -0.78 -14.44
N LEU A 83 7.78 0.43 -14.96
CA LEU A 83 6.75 1.14 -15.74
C LEU A 83 6.35 0.37 -17.00
N ASP A 84 7.33 -0.17 -17.73
CA ASP A 84 7.08 -0.94 -18.95
C ASP A 84 6.28 -2.21 -18.61
N TRP A 85 6.62 -2.89 -17.51
CA TRP A 85 5.88 -4.07 -17.04
C TRP A 85 4.45 -3.72 -16.60
N LEU A 86 4.27 -2.65 -15.80
CA LEU A 86 2.95 -2.21 -15.33
C LEU A 86 2.02 -1.80 -16.48
N LYS A 87 2.56 -1.13 -17.51
CA LYS A 87 1.79 -0.73 -18.70
C LYS A 87 1.42 -1.89 -19.63
N ALA A 88 2.06 -3.05 -19.47
CA ALA A 88 1.81 -4.23 -20.28
C ALA A 88 0.79 -5.20 -19.66
N GLN A 89 0.26 -4.90 -18.47
CA GLN A 89 -0.82 -5.65 -17.81
C GLN A 89 -2.18 -5.05 -18.15
#